data_AF-A0A380W7S4-F1
#
_entry.id   AF-A0A380W7S4-F1
#
_cell.length_a   1.000
_cell.length_b   1.000
_cell.length_c   1.000
_cell.angle_alpha   90.00
_cell.angle_beta   90.00
_cell.angle_gamma   90.00
#
_symmetry.space_group_name_H-M   'P 1'
#
loop_
_entity.id
_entity.type
_entity.pdbx_description
1 polymer ?
#
loop_
_entity_poly.entity_id
_entity_poly.type
_entity_poly.pdbx_seq_one_letter_code
_entity_poly.pdbx_strand_id
1 'polypeptide(L)'
;MSSDRDPDRKSETRRRLTIVNHAVADHRVASTAFQVLSIIAKHVNGRTGKAYLSDEVILEYLPVEERTVRRARNLLRDLEWIEWTKEGAANVYKLLDKNVPMIAQQIKERKERRLLNRAQQKESDRTSVTKKADENRTNLSSRGEYNRTNLSNEGTFLTSERTLVSKARSPMSTIPISSTNSDTNSTTHEKSNTKSREPDSGDLFPSKSEVRPIKHGRTKGKTDLPENWQFSDEVWAFAAHYGLSGPEIEQEQAKLKDWAKSTGRRYADWDAFARNWIRNDKSRLQRVRGNAQGDAMAGLESYGGRGHG
;
A
#
# COMPACT_ATOMS: atom_id res chain seq x y z
N MET A 1 -18.96 -28.62 34.95
CA MET A 1 -19.31 -28.72 33.52
C MET A 1 -18.23 -28.02 32.71
N SER A 2 -17.14 -28.73 32.39
CA SER A 2 -16.08 -28.22 31.51
C SER A 2 -16.64 -28.14 30.10
N SER A 3 -16.57 -26.94 29.52
CA SER A 3 -16.83 -26.72 28.10
C SER A 3 -15.71 -27.38 27.30
N ASP A 4 -15.94 -28.64 26.95
CA ASP A 4 -15.15 -29.38 25.98
C ASP A 4 -15.11 -28.54 24.70
N ARG A 5 -13.95 -27.93 24.42
CA ARG A 5 -13.78 -27.06 23.25
C ARG A 5 -13.72 -27.96 22.03
N ASP A 6 -14.84 -28.06 21.32
CA ASP A 6 -14.95 -28.71 20.02
C ASP A 6 -13.73 -28.35 19.14
N PRO A 7 -12.82 -29.30 18.85
CA PRO A 7 -11.64 -29.03 18.01
C PRO A 7 -12.05 -28.55 16.61
N ASP A 8 -13.27 -28.90 16.18
CA ASP A 8 -13.87 -28.53 14.91
C ASP A 8 -14.16 -27.03 14.76
N ARG A 9 -14.33 -26.28 15.86
CA ARG A 9 -14.53 -24.82 15.75
C ARG A 9 -13.27 -24.08 15.28
N LYS A 10 -12.09 -24.55 15.70
CA LYS A 10 -10.81 -23.92 15.31
C LYS A 10 -10.48 -24.21 13.85
N SER A 11 -10.83 -25.40 13.35
CA SER A 11 -10.62 -25.76 11.95
C SER A 11 -11.49 -24.91 11.02
N GLU A 12 -12.74 -24.65 11.40
CA GLU A 12 -13.68 -23.88 10.56
C GLU A 12 -13.30 -22.40 10.44
N THR A 13 -12.93 -21.72 11.53
CA THR A 13 -12.45 -20.33 11.46
C THR A 13 -11.23 -20.20 10.54
N ARG A 14 -10.28 -21.15 10.65
CA ARG A 14 -9.10 -21.20 9.79
C ARG A 14 -9.47 -21.48 8.33
N ARG A 15 -10.43 -22.37 8.09
CA ARG A 15 -10.93 -22.68 6.74
C ARG A 15 -11.53 -21.44 6.08
N ARG A 16 -12.42 -20.72 6.77
CA ARG A 16 -13.03 -19.48 6.26
C ARG A 16 -12.00 -18.40 5.94
N LEU A 17 -11.06 -18.17 6.85
CA LEU A 17 -10.01 -17.17 6.64
C LEU A 17 -9.13 -17.54 5.44
N THR A 18 -8.86 -18.84 5.26
CA THR A 18 -8.13 -19.34 4.09
C THR A 18 -8.90 -19.04 2.81
N ILE A 19 -10.20 -19.35 2.75
CA ILE A 19 -11.04 -19.08 1.57
C ILE A 19 -11.08 -17.58 1.24
N VAL A 20 -11.36 -16.73 2.23
CA VAL A 20 -11.43 -15.27 2.05
C VAL A 20 -10.09 -14.71 1.55
N ASN A 21 -8.96 -15.09 2.16
CA ASN A 21 -7.63 -14.62 1.75
C ASN A 21 -7.26 -15.04 0.32
N HIS A 22 -7.65 -16.24 -0.11
CA HIS A 22 -7.41 -16.70 -1.47
C HIS A 22 -8.35 -16.02 -2.47
N ALA A 23 -9.62 -15.79 -2.11
CA ALA A 23 -10.55 -15.05 -2.96
C ALA A 23 -10.08 -13.61 -3.24
N VAL A 24 -9.42 -12.94 -2.29
CA VAL A 24 -8.78 -11.62 -2.53
C VAL A 24 -7.71 -11.68 -3.62
N ALA A 25 -6.96 -12.78 -3.69
CA ALA A 25 -5.88 -12.94 -4.64
C ALA A 25 -6.36 -13.37 -6.05
N ASP A 26 -7.61 -13.82 -6.17
CA ASP A 26 -8.24 -14.19 -7.42
C ASP A 26 -8.72 -12.96 -8.19
N HIS A 27 -7.98 -12.59 -9.22
CA HIS A 27 -8.30 -11.48 -10.13
C HIS A 27 -9.65 -11.57 -10.85
N ARG A 28 -10.28 -12.75 -10.90
CA ARG A 28 -11.61 -12.94 -11.48
C ARG A 28 -12.72 -12.46 -10.55
N VAL A 29 -12.43 -12.35 -9.25
CA VAL A 29 -13.39 -11.89 -8.24
C VAL A 29 -13.39 -10.37 -8.22
N ALA A 30 -14.51 -9.77 -8.66
CA ALA A 30 -14.70 -8.33 -8.57
C ALA A 30 -14.71 -7.85 -7.11
N SER A 31 -14.30 -6.61 -6.85
CA SER A 31 -14.22 -6.06 -5.49
C SER A 31 -15.56 -6.14 -4.72
N THR A 32 -16.68 -5.84 -5.37
CA THR A 32 -18.02 -5.98 -4.76
C THR A 32 -18.38 -7.43 -4.47
N ALA A 33 -17.97 -8.37 -5.32
CA ALA A 33 -18.15 -9.80 -5.07
C ALA A 33 -17.33 -10.27 -3.87
N PHE A 34 -16.10 -9.79 -3.72
CA PHE A 34 -15.30 -10.06 -2.53
C PHE A 34 -15.95 -9.53 -1.24
N GLN A 35 -16.55 -8.33 -1.28
CA GLN A 35 -17.27 -7.78 -0.13
C GLN A 35 -18.47 -8.64 0.26
N VAL A 36 -19.29 -9.06 -0.71
CA VAL A 36 -20.42 -9.99 -0.49
C VAL A 36 -19.93 -11.31 0.11
N LEU A 37 -18.85 -11.90 -0.44
CA LEU A 37 -18.23 -13.12 0.09
C LEU A 37 -17.80 -12.95 1.55
N SER A 38 -17.19 -11.81 1.88
CA SER A 38 -16.71 -11.51 3.23
C SER A 38 -17.87 -11.42 4.24
N ILE A 39 -19.00 -10.82 3.84
CA ILE A 39 -20.20 -10.76 4.68
C ILE A 39 -20.78 -12.15 4.90
N ILE A 40 -20.90 -12.96 3.83
CA ILE A 40 -21.36 -14.35 3.92
C ILE A 40 -20.44 -15.13 4.88
N ALA A 41 -19.13 -15.04 4.70
CA ALA A 41 -18.15 -15.76 5.53
C ALA A 41 -18.22 -15.42 7.02
N LYS A 42 -18.54 -14.17 7.37
CA LYS A 42 -18.77 -13.74 8.76
C LYS A 42 -19.98 -14.43 9.40
N HIS A 43 -21.03 -14.73 8.62
CA HIS A 43 -22.28 -15.31 9.11
C HIS A 43 -22.37 -16.84 9.00
N VAL A 44 -21.32 -17.50 8.49
CA VAL A 44 -21.29 -18.96 8.45
C VAL A 44 -21.34 -19.50 9.90
N ASN A 45 -22.18 -20.48 10.16
CA ASN A 45 -22.25 -21.13 11.46
C ASN A 45 -21.10 -22.14 11.60
N GLY A 46 -20.35 -22.07 12.72
CA GLY A 46 -19.18 -22.91 12.97
C GLY A 46 -19.48 -24.42 12.99
N ARG A 47 -20.71 -24.81 13.34
CA ARG A 47 -21.12 -26.21 13.46
C ARG A 47 -21.64 -26.77 12.14
N THR A 48 -22.43 -26.00 11.39
CA THR A 48 -23.08 -26.48 10.16
C THR A 48 -22.31 -26.14 8.88
N GLY A 49 -21.39 -25.16 8.94
CA GLY A 49 -20.71 -24.65 7.75
C GLY A 49 -21.63 -23.91 6.77
N LYS A 50 -22.84 -23.54 7.19
CA LYS A 50 -23.83 -22.81 6.39
C LYS A 50 -24.08 -21.41 6.94
N ALA A 51 -24.34 -20.43 6.08
CA ALA A 51 -24.85 -19.10 6.46
C ALA A 51 -26.28 -18.92 5.96
N TYR A 52 -27.14 -18.32 6.77
CA TYR A 52 -28.52 -17.98 6.42
C TYR A 52 -28.63 -16.45 6.33
N LEU A 53 -28.72 -15.92 5.11
CA LEU A 53 -28.73 -14.49 4.87
C LEU A 53 -29.75 -14.13 3.78
N SER A 54 -30.55 -13.09 3.99
CA SER A 54 -31.34 -12.47 2.91
C SER A 54 -30.50 -11.44 2.16
N ASP A 55 -30.96 -11.05 0.97
CA ASP A 55 -30.29 -10.02 0.17
C ASP A 55 -30.35 -8.65 0.86
N GLU A 56 -31.43 -8.39 1.59
CA GLU A 56 -31.63 -7.21 2.44
C GLU A 56 -30.55 -7.07 3.52
N VAL A 57 -30.22 -8.18 4.22
CA VAL A 57 -29.16 -8.16 5.24
C VAL A 57 -27.80 -7.87 4.61
N ILE A 58 -27.52 -8.38 3.41
CA ILE A 58 -26.25 -8.07 2.72
C ILE A 58 -26.19 -6.59 2.33
N LEU A 59 -27.32 -6.01 1.92
CA LEU A 59 -27.44 -4.59 1.57
C LEU A 59 -27.26 -3.66 2.77
N GLU A 60 -27.65 -4.07 3.97
CA GLU A 60 -27.42 -3.29 5.18
C GLU A 60 -25.92 -3.01 5.40
N TYR A 61 -25.04 -3.94 5.00
CA TYR A 61 -23.59 -3.80 5.13
C TYR A 61 -22.91 -3.12 3.93
N LEU A 62 -23.61 -2.95 2.80
CA LEU A 62 -23.01 -2.46 1.54
C LEU A 62 -23.86 -1.36 0.90
N PRO A 63 -23.30 -0.17 0.62
CA PRO A 63 -24.01 0.91 -0.08
C PRO A 63 -24.08 0.64 -1.60
N VAL A 64 -24.70 -0.46 -1.99
CA VAL A 64 -24.87 -0.90 -3.38
C VAL A 64 -26.32 -1.29 -3.63
N GLU A 65 -26.74 -1.32 -4.89
CA GLU A 65 -28.09 -1.77 -5.24
C GLU A 65 -28.25 -3.30 -5.13
N GLU A 66 -29.46 -3.76 -4.84
CA GLU A 66 -29.81 -5.18 -4.76
C GLU A 66 -29.41 -5.96 -6.01
N ARG A 67 -29.61 -5.37 -7.20
CA ARG A 67 -29.21 -5.96 -8.49
C ARG A 67 -27.71 -6.27 -8.53
N THR A 68 -26.89 -5.41 -7.93
CA THR A 68 -25.44 -5.58 -7.87
C THR A 68 -25.06 -6.71 -6.92
N VAL A 69 -25.74 -6.83 -5.78
CA VAL A 69 -25.55 -7.98 -4.86
C VAL A 69 -25.90 -9.29 -5.55
N ARG A 70 -27.04 -9.36 -6.26
CA ARG A 70 -27.44 -10.57 -7.01
C ARG A 70 -26.41 -10.94 -8.08
N ARG A 71 -25.89 -9.97 -8.84
CA ARG A 71 -24.83 -10.19 -9.84
C ARG A 71 -23.53 -10.68 -9.20
N ALA A 72 -23.11 -10.05 -8.10
CA ALA A 72 -21.93 -10.44 -7.34
C ALA A 72 -22.05 -11.87 -6.78
N ARG A 73 -23.22 -12.23 -6.24
CA ARG A 73 -23.52 -13.59 -5.77
C ARG A 73 -23.43 -14.62 -6.90
N ASN A 74 -24.04 -14.33 -8.05
CA ASN A 74 -23.99 -15.23 -9.20
C ASN A 74 -22.55 -15.40 -9.70
N LEU A 75 -21.77 -14.31 -9.79
CA LEU A 75 -20.35 -14.38 -10.13
C LEU A 75 -19.56 -15.29 -9.17
N LEU A 76 -19.77 -15.15 -7.85
CA LEU A 76 -19.10 -16.01 -6.86
C LEU A 76 -19.48 -17.48 -7.01
N ARG A 77 -20.75 -17.77 -7.37
CA ARG A 77 -21.22 -19.13 -7.63
C ARG A 77 -20.62 -19.70 -8.91
N ASP A 78 -20.63 -18.93 -9.98
CA ASP A 78 -20.10 -19.34 -11.28
C ASP A 78 -18.57 -19.55 -11.23
N LEU A 79 -17.89 -18.80 -10.35
CA LEU A 79 -16.50 -19.01 -10.01
C LEU A 79 -16.28 -20.12 -8.97
N GLU A 80 -17.31 -20.81 -8.48
CA GLU A 80 -17.21 -21.87 -7.46
C GLU A 80 -16.58 -21.45 -6.12
N TRP A 81 -16.74 -20.19 -5.70
CA TRP A 81 -16.36 -19.76 -4.35
C TRP A 81 -17.45 -20.00 -3.31
N ILE A 82 -18.71 -19.97 -3.75
CA ILE A 82 -19.88 -20.26 -2.93
C ILE A 82 -20.84 -21.18 -3.66
N GLU A 83 -21.58 -21.96 -2.89
CA GLU A 83 -22.81 -22.60 -3.31
C GLU A 83 -23.96 -21.92 -2.54
N TRP A 84 -25.09 -21.70 -3.19
CA TRP A 84 -26.26 -21.19 -2.50
C TRP A 84 -27.55 -21.79 -3.03
N THR A 85 -28.48 -22.01 -2.11
CA THR A 85 -29.84 -22.50 -2.38
C THR A 85 -30.84 -21.59 -1.69
N LYS A 86 -32.07 -21.52 -2.21
CA LYS A 86 -33.16 -20.78 -1.56
C LYS A 86 -33.95 -21.75 -0.69
N GLU A 87 -33.99 -21.52 0.63
CA GLU A 87 -34.79 -22.30 1.58
C GLU A 87 -35.82 -21.36 2.23
N GLY A 88 -37.06 -21.41 1.72
CA GLY A 88 -38.14 -20.51 2.15
C GLY A 88 -37.84 -19.04 1.80
N ALA A 89 -37.78 -18.19 2.82
CA ALA A 89 -37.52 -16.74 2.68
C ALA A 89 -36.03 -16.37 2.69
N ALA A 90 -35.14 -17.28 3.13
CA ALA A 90 -33.71 -17.01 3.26
C ALA A 90 -32.89 -17.72 2.17
N ASN A 91 -31.74 -17.13 1.83
CA ASN A 91 -30.73 -17.80 1.03
C ASN A 91 -29.75 -18.51 1.98
N VAL A 92 -29.46 -19.77 1.67
CA VAL A 92 -28.54 -20.62 2.43
C VAL A 92 -27.26 -20.75 1.64
N TYR A 93 -26.16 -20.31 2.23
CA TYR A 93 -24.85 -20.25 1.60
C TYR A 93 -23.90 -21.28 2.21
N LYS A 94 -23.08 -21.88 1.34
CA LYS A 94 -21.97 -22.77 1.72
C LYS A 94 -20.69 -22.29 1.04
N LEU A 95 -19.61 -22.16 1.81
CA LEU A 95 -18.31 -21.79 1.26
C LEU A 95 -17.59 -23.00 0.66
N LEU A 96 -17.08 -22.82 -0.55
CA LEU A 96 -16.33 -23.83 -1.29
C LEU A 96 -14.82 -23.53 -1.24
N ASP A 97 -14.01 -24.57 -1.14
CA ASP A 97 -12.54 -24.52 -1.10
C ASP A 97 -11.89 -25.04 -2.39
N LYS A 98 -12.70 -25.40 -3.42
CA LYS A 98 -12.24 -25.96 -4.69
C LYS A 98 -11.13 -25.14 -5.36
N ASN A 99 -11.23 -23.81 -5.33
CA ASN A 99 -10.25 -22.92 -5.96
C ASN A 99 -9.01 -22.63 -5.11
N VAL A 100 -9.02 -22.95 -3.81
CA VAL A 100 -7.94 -22.59 -2.90
C VAL A 100 -6.58 -23.14 -3.38
N PRO A 101 -6.44 -24.41 -3.78
CA PRO A 101 -5.15 -24.95 -4.24
C PRO A 101 -4.64 -24.25 -5.51
N MET A 102 -5.53 -24.00 -6.48
CA MET A 102 -5.18 -23.32 -7.73
C MET A 102 -4.68 -21.89 -7.45
N ILE A 103 -5.39 -21.13 -6.62
CA ILE A 103 -4.98 -19.76 -6.28
C ILE A 103 -3.71 -19.76 -5.43
N ALA A 104 -3.55 -20.71 -4.51
CA ALA A 104 -2.33 -20.85 -3.73
C ALA A 104 -1.10 -21.07 -4.62
N GLN A 105 -1.23 -21.91 -5.66
CA GLN A 105 -0.18 -22.11 -6.66
C GLN A 105 0.13 -20.80 -7.42
N GLN A 106 -0.89 -20.07 -7.87
CA GLN A 106 -0.68 -18.77 -8.54
C GLN A 106 0.03 -17.74 -7.64
N ILE A 107 -0.32 -17.70 -6.35
CA ILE A 107 0.35 -16.82 -5.37
C ILE A 107 1.82 -17.21 -5.23
N LYS A 108 2.11 -18.52 -5.13
CA LYS A 108 3.47 -19.04 -5.03
C LYS A 108 4.29 -18.67 -6.27
N GLU A 109 3.78 -18.93 -7.47
CA GLU A 109 4.46 -18.61 -8.73
C GLU A 109 4.74 -17.10 -8.87
N ARG A 110 3.78 -16.24 -8.48
CA ARG A 110 3.99 -14.78 -8.47
C ARG A 110 5.10 -14.38 -7.49
N LYS A 111 5.17 -15.02 -6.32
CA LYS A 111 6.23 -14.75 -5.32
C LYS A 111 7.59 -15.18 -5.85
N GLU A 112 7.68 -16.37 -6.44
CA GLU A 112 8.91 -16.88 -7.05
C GLU A 112 9.40 -15.98 -8.19
N ARG A 113 8.49 -15.54 -9.07
CA ARG A 113 8.81 -14.60 -10.15
C ARG A 113 9.37 -13.28 -9.61
N ARG A 114 8.80 -12.73 -8.53
CA ARG A 114 9.31 -11.51 -7.88
C ARG A 114 10.70 -11.71 -7.30
N LEU A 115 10.99 -12.88 -6.70
CA LEU A 115 12.31 -13.20 -6.17
C LEU A 115 13.35 -13.34 -7.29
N LEU A 116 12.99 -14.01 -8.39
CA LEU A 116 13.86 -14.16 -9.55
C LEU A 116 14.17 -12.81 -10.20
N ASN A 117 13.16 -11.97 -10.44
CA ASN A 117 13.36 -10.61 -10.95
C ASN A 117 14.25 -9.78 -10.02
N ARG A 118 14.08 -9.92 -8.69
CA ARG A 118 14.92 -9.21 -7.72
C ARG A 118 16.36 -9.73 -7.73
N ALA A 119 16.59 -11.02 -7.95
CA ALA A 119 17.93 -11.59 -8.07
C ALA A 119 18.62 -11.12 -9.36
N GLN A 120 17.90 -11.13 -10.49
CA GLN A 120 18.40 -10.62 -11.76
C GLN A 120 18.75 -9.13 -11.68
N GLN A 121 17.90 -8.33 -11.04
CA GLN A 121 18.17 -6.91 -10.83
C GLN A 121 19.45 -6.69 -10.00
N LYS A 122 19.64 -7.47 -8.93
CA LYS A 122 20.86 -7.38 -8.12
C LYS A 122 22.11 -7.75 -8.94
N GLU A 123 22.00 -8.72 -9.84
CA GLU A 123 23.12 -9.12 -10.70
C GLU A 123 23.41 -8.05 -11.77
N SER A 124 22.38 -7.44 -12.36
CA SER A 124 22.57 -6.30 -13.27
C SER A 124 23.21 -5.10 -12.55
N ASP A 125 22.81 -4.85 -11.29
CA ASP A 125 23.38 -3.78 -10.50
C ASP A 125 24.86 -4.09 -10.18
N ARG A 126 25.18 -5.32 -9.78
CA ARG A 126 26.56 -5.76 -9.51
C ARG A 126 27.47 -5.66 -10.73
N THR A 127 26.98 -6.06 -11.90
CA THR A 127 27.73 -5.96 -13.16
C THR A 127 27.91 -4.50 -13.61
N SER A 128 26.94 -3.63 -13.33
CA SER A 128 27.08 -2.19 -13.60
C SER A 128 28.13 -1.51 -12.71
N VAL A 129 28.21 -1.90 -11.43
CA VAL A 129 29.19 -1.36 -10.48
C VAL A 129 30.61 -1.77 -10.85
N THR A 130 30.81 -3.03 -11.24
CA THR A 130 32.13 -3.55 -11.67
C THR A 130 32.61 -2.87 -12.96
N LYS A 131 31.74 -2.73 -13.97
CA LYS A 131 32.08 -1.98 -15.20
C LYS A 131 32.49 -0.53 -14.91
N LYS A 132 31.76 0.18 -14.05
CA LYS A 132 32.13 1.55 -13.65
C LYS A 132 33.46 1.62 -12.89
N ALA A 133 33.77 0.60 -12.09
CA ALA A 133 35.06 0.52 -11.39
C ALA A 133 36.22 0.29 -12.38
N ASP A 134 36.03 -0.57 -13.37
CA ASP A 134 37.02 -0.84 -14.41
C ASP A 134 37.22 0.38 -15.34
N GLU A 135 36.14 1.04 -15.76
CA GLU A 135 36.20 2.28 -16.53
C GLU A 135 36.96 3.39 -15.78
N ASN A 136 36.69 3.56 -14.48
CA ASN A 136 37.45 4.48 -13.64
C ASN A 136 38.93 4.09 -13.53
N ARG A 137 39.24 2.79 -13.42
CA ARG A 137 40.63 2.31 -13.37
C ARG A 137 41.38 2.60 -14.67
N THR A 138 40.76 2.37 -15.84
CA THR A 138 41.35 2.73 -17.13
C THR A 138 41.57 4.23 -17.27
N ASN A 139 40.62 5.06 -16.80
CA ASN A 139 40.75 6.52 -16.84
C ASN A 139 41.89 7.04 -15.94
N LEU A 140 42.13 6.43 -14.78
CA LEU A 140 43.27 6.77 -13.91
C LEU A 140 44.62 6.38 -14.52
N SER A 141 44.70 5.25 -15.23
CA SER A 141 45.93 4.82 -15.92
C SER A 141 46.33 5.81 -17.01
N SER A 142 45.38 6.22 -17.87
CA SER A 142 45.65 7.19 -18.94
C SER A 142 46.02 8.59 -18.42
N ARG A 143 45.64 8.93 -17.18
CA ARG A 143 45.99 10.22 -16.57
C ARG A 143 47.37 10.22 -15.89
N GLY A 144 47.91 9.05 -15.56
CA GLY A 144 49.23 8.89 -14.92
C GLY A 144 50.42 8.94 -15.88
N GLU A 145 50.23 8.64 -17.16
CA GLU A 145 51.34 8.61 -18.13
C GLU A 145 51.82 10.01 -18.55
N TYR A 146 50.99 11.05 -18.42
CA TYR A 146 51.38 12.43 -18.78
C TYR A 146 52.20 13.17 -17.71
N ASN A 147 52.35 12.62 -16.50
CA ASN A 147 53.11 13.27 -15.42
C ASN A 147 54.44 12.59 -15.08
N ARG A 148 54.85 11.56 -15.83
CA ARG A 148 56.05 10.77 -15.51
C ARG A 148 57.36 11.31 -16.10
N THR A 149 57.35 12.45 -16.81
CA THR A 149 58.57 13.03 -17.41
C THR A 149 59.24 14.14 -16.59
N ASN A 150 58.76 14.49 -15.39
CA ASN A 150 59.27 15.66 -14.65
C ASN A 150 59.79 15.43 -13.22
N LEU A 151 60.14 14.20 -12.82
CA LEU A 151 60.72 13.96 -11.49
C LEU A 151 61.99 13.10 -11.54
N SER A 152 63.04 13.72 -12.07
CA SER A 152 64.43 13.42 -11.70
C SER A 152 64.95 14.58 -10.84
N ASN A 153 64.72 14.53 -9.53
CA ASN A 153 65.67 15.05 -8.55
C ASN A 153 65.26 14.71 -7.10
N GLU A 154 66.19 14.01 -6.44
CA GLU A 154 66.57 14.01 -5.03
C GLU A 154 65.52 13.74 -3.93
N GLY A 155 65.89 12.83 -3.02
CA GLY A 155 65.29 12.77 -1.69
C GLY A 155 65.24 11.38 -1.07
N THR A 156 66.39 10.81 -0.75
CA THR A 156 66.53 9.73 0.26
C THR A 156 65.93 10.19 1.59
N PHE A 157 64.79 9.63 2.00
CA PHE A 157 64.30 9.75 3.37
C PHE A 157 63.84 8.40 3.95
N LEU A 158 64.54 8.08 5.04
CA LEU A 158 64.36 7.10 6.11
C LEU A 158 63.03 6.35 6.21
N THR A 159 63.16 5.03 6.12
CA THR A 159 62.30 3.99 6.70
C THR A 159 61.99 4.25 8.17
N SER A 160 60.69 4.41 8.48
CA SER A 160 60.16 4.35 9.84
C SER A 160 59.15 3.21 9.92
N GLU A 161 59.44 2.22 10.77
CA GLU A 161 58.62 1.05 11.06
C GLU A 161 57.24 1.48 11.59
N ARG A 162 56.18 0.99 10.95
CA ARG A 162 54.80 1.18 11.40
C ARG A 162 54.29 -0.14 11.99
N THR A 163 54.30 -0.18 13.30
CA THR A 163 53.81 -1.26 14.15
C THR A 163 52.32 -1.54 13.92
N LEU A 164 52.00 -2.80 13.67
CA LEU A 164 50.65 -3.34 13.52
C LEU A 164 49.97 -3.42 14.89
N VAL A 165 49.01 -2.54 15.16
CA VAL A 165 48.09 -2.70 16.29
C VAL A 165 46.86 -3.49 15.83
N SER A 166 46.87 -4.78 16.10
CA SER A 166 45.74 -5.70 15.97
C SER A 166 44.64 -5.31 16.96
N LYS A 167 43.57 -4.68 16.47
CA LYS A 167 42.37 -4.39 17.26
C LYS A 167 41.48 -5.62 17.31
N ALA A 168 41.55 -6.33 18.43
CA ALA A 168 40.69 -7.46 18.76
C ALA A 168 39.20 -7.05 18.71
N ARG A 169 38.41 -7.79 17.94
CA ARG A 169 36.94 -7.72 17.94
C ARG A 169 36.42 -8.47 19.17
N SER A 170 35.82 -7.73 20.10
CA SER A 170 35.02 -8.33 21.18
C SER A 170 33.79 -9.05 20.62
N PRO A 171 33.35 -10.16 21.23
CA PRO A 171 32.12 -10.85 20.86
C PRO A 171 30.89 -10.03 21.28
N MET A 172 29.93 -9.86 20.37
CA MET A 172 28.65 -9.22 20.67
C MET A 172 27.87 -10.07 21.69
N SER A 173 27.48 -9.41 22.77
CA SER A 173 26.55 -9.87 23.78
C SER A 173 25.16 -10.13 23.17
N THR A 174 24.64 -11.33 23.38
CA THR A 174 23.26 -11.72 23.14
C THR A 174 22.36 -11.02 24.17
N ILE A 175 21.50 -10.10 23.74
CA ILE A 175 20.44 -9.54 24.60
C ILE A 175 19.07 -9.96 24.03
N PRO A 176 18.18 -10.50 24.88
CA PRO A 176 16.92 -11.13 24.47
C PRO A 176 15.88 -10.13 23.96
N ILE A 177 15.17 -10.54 22.91
CA ILE A 177 14.00 -9.86 22.38
C ILE A 177 12.81 -10.24 23.28
N SER A 178 12.53 -9.40 24.29
CA SER A 178 11.27 -9.50 25.05
C SER A 178 10.13 -8.96 24.18
N SER A 179 9.30 -9.87 23.66
CA SER A 179 8.02 -9.53 23.05
C SER A 179 7.02 -9.14 24.13
N THR A 180 6.80 -7.83 24.31
CA THR A 180 5.65 -7.32 25.06
C THR A 180 4.53 -7.02 24.06
N ASN A 181 3.54 -7.90 24.04
CA ASN A 181 2.23 -7.63 23.47
C ASN A 181 1.51 -6.67 24.42
N SER A 182 1.33 -5.41 24.01
CA SER A 182 0.40 -4.49 24.66
C SER A 182 -0.89 -4.43 23.85
N ASP A 183 -1.85 -5.22 24.31
CA ASP A 183 -3.27 -4.97 24.14
C ASP A 183 -3.63 -3.61 24.76
N THR A 184 -4.18 -2.70 23.96
CA THR A 184 -4.92 -1.54 24.48
C THR A 184 -6.19 -1.31 23.65
N ASN A 185 -7.28 -1.87 24.18
CA ASN A 185 -8.58 -1.25 24.42
C ASN A 185 -9.20 -0.38 23.32
N SER A 186 -10.26 -0.96 22.72
CA SER A 186 -11.64 -0.44 22.72
C SER A 186 -11.80 0.99 23.24
N THR A 187 -12.02 1.93 22.32
CA THR A 187 -12.68 3.20 22.62
C THR A 187 -14.00 3.24 21.88
N THR A 188 -15.05 3.00 22.66
CA THR A 188 -16.45 3.23 22.35
C THR A 188 -16.66 4.73 22.13
N HIS A 189 -17.08 5.12 20.93
CA HIS A 189 -17.71 6.43 20.72
C HIS A 189 -19.17 6.22 20.35
N GLU A 190 -20.01 6.28 21.38
CA GLU A 190 -21.39 6.72 21.31
C GLU A 190 -21.44 8.08 20.62
N LYS A 191 -22.12 8.15 19.47
CA LYS A 191 -22.78 9.37 19.03
C LYS A 191 -24.25 9.06 18.79
N SER A 192 -25.01 9.58 19.73
CA SER A 192 -26.44 9.74 19.73
C SER A 192 -26.92 10.61 18.57
N ASN A 193 -28.22 10.45 18.32
CA ASN A 193 -29.16 11.49 17.90
C ASN A 193 -29.39 11.67 16.39
N THR A 194 -30.43 11.02 15.87
CA THR A 194 -31.26 11.59 14.80
C THR A 194 -32.69 11.04 14.88
N LYS A 195 -33.46 11.74 15.72
CA LYS A 195 -34.85 12.16 15.53
C LYS A 195 -35.72 11.32 14.59
N SER A 196 -36.59 10.54 15.22
CA SER A 196 -37.82 9.96 14.70
C SER A 196 -38.64 10.98 13.89
N ARG A 197 -39.01 10.62 12.66
CA ARG A 197 -40.12 11.22 11.93
C ARG A 197 -41.01 10.09 11.46
N GLU A 198 -42.21 10.06 12.01
CA GLU A 198 -43.28 9.13 11.67
C GLU A 198 -43.78 9.32 10.22
N PRO A 199 -44.43 8.28 9.66
CA PRO A 199 -44.76 8.17 8.25
C PRO A 199 -46.04 8.92 7.91
N ASP A 200 -45.94 9.87 6.97
CA ASP A 200 -47.10 10.45 6.32
C ASP A 200 -47.55 9.53 5.18
N SER A 201 -48.83 9.21 5.22
CA SER A 201 -49.50 8.19 4.42
C SER A 201 -50.08 8.90 3.20
N GLY A 202 -49.45 8.72 2.04
CA GLY A 202 -49.90 9.32 0.79
C GLY A 202 -49.57 8.45 -0.40
N ASP A 203 -50.54 7.61 -0.77
CA ASP A 203 -50.68 6.97 -2.08
C ASP A 203 -50.27 7.91 -3.22
N LEU A 204 -49.18 7.62 -3.92
CA LEU A 204 -49.00 7.92 -5.34
C LEU A 204 -47.95 6.96 -5.93
N PHE A 205 -48.44 5.93 -6.61
CA PHE A 205 -47.65 5.05 -7.46
C PHE A 205 -46.77 5.85 -8.43
N PRO A 206 -45.42 5.74 -8.38
CA PRO A 206 -44.60 6.30 -9.43
C PRO A 206 -44.76 5.45 -10.69
N SER A 207 -45.40 6.05 -11.70
CA SER A 207 -45.49 5.53 -13.06
C SER A 207 -44.12 5.06 -13.55
N LYS A 208 -44.09 3.90 -14.23
CA LYS A 208 -42.95 3.36 -15.00
C LYS A 208 -42.15 4.47 -15.69
N SER A 209 -41.10 4.97 -15.04
CA SER A 209 -40.13 5.83 -15.69
C SER A 209 -39.23 4.93 -16.51
N GLU A 210 -39.41 5.03 -17.82
CA GLU A 210 -38.59 4.42 -18.85
C GLU A 210 -37.12 4.75 -18.56
N VAL A 211 -36.37 3.74 -18.10
CA VAL A 211 -34.93 3.84 -17.81
C VAL A 211 -34.21 4.10 -19.12
N ARG A 212 -34.10 5.38 -19.49
CA ARG A 212 -33.27 5.80 -20.62
C ARG A 212 -31.85 5.30 -20.35
N PRO A 213 -31.20 4.63 -21.32
CA PRO A 213 -29.82 4.17 -21.12
C PRO A 213 -28.97 5.36 -20.73
N ILE A 214 -28.33 5.27 -19.56
CA ILE A 214 -27.38 6.26 -19.08
C ILE A 214 -26.30 6.35 -20.15
N LYS A 215 -26.36 7.36 -21.00
CA LYS A 215 -25.34 7.64 -22.01
C LYS A 215 -24.06 7.88 -21.23
N HIS A 216 -23.16 6.90 -21.24
CA HIS A 216 -21.84 7.04 -20.64
C HIS A 216 -21.21 8.30 -21.23
N GLY A 217 -21.07 9.32 -20.38
CA GLY A 217 -20.58 10.63 -20.78
C GLY A 217 -19.25 10.46 -21.51
N ARG A 218 -19.11 11.17 -22.62
CA ARG A 218 -17.88 11.18 -23.42
C ARG A 218 -16.71 11.50 -22.48
N THR A 219 -15.74 10.59 -22.36
CA THR A 219 -14.58 10.81 -21.50
C THR A 219 -13.83 12.05 -21.98
N LYS A 220 -13.52 12.97 -21.06
CA LYS A 220 -12.76 14.19 -21.39
C LYS A 220 -11.43 13.77 -22.04
N GLY A 221 -11.12 14.36 -23.19
CA GLY A 221 -9.85 14.12 -23.87
C GLY A 221 -8.67 14.54 -22.99
N LYS A 222 -7.53 13.87 -23.13
CA LYS A 222 -6.29 14.26 -22.42
C LYS A 222 -5.73 15.53 -23.05
N THR A 223 -5.46 16.54 -22.25
CA THR A 223 -4.89 17.81 -22.69
C THR A 223 -3.49 18.01 -22.12
N ASP A 224 -2.68 18.81 -22.83
CA ASP A 224 -1.44 19.35 -22.28
C ASP A 224 -1.75 20.29 -21.11
N LEU A 225 -0.74 20.60 -20.29
CA LEU A 225 -0.90 21.56 -19.21
C LEU A 225 -1.03 22.97 -19.81
N PRO A 226 -2.12 23.71 -19.56
CA PRO A 226 -2.23 25.10 -20.00
C PRO A 226 -1.11 25.97 -19.39
N GLU A 227 -0.56 26.89 -20.17
CA GLU A 227 0.59 27.72 -19.74
C GLU A 227 0.25 28.59 -18.51
N ASN A 228 -0.99 29.04 -18.42
CA ASN A 228 -1.55 29.80 -17.30
C ASN A 228 -2.24 28.94 -16.23
N TRP A 229 -2.09 27.61 -16.25
CA TRP A 229 -2.74 26.76 -15.26
C TRP A 229 -2.21 27.05 -13.85
N GLN A 230 -3.09 27.04 -12.87
CA GLN A 230 -2.81 27.21 -11.45
C GLN A 230 -3.61 26.19 -10.65
N PHE A 231 -3.18 25.87 -9.43
CA PHE A 231 -4.00 25.06 -8.53
C PHE A 231 -5.33 25.76 -8.28
N SER A 232 -6.42 25.03 -8.43
CA SER A 232 -7.73 25.50 -7.99
C SER A 232 -7.78 25.60 -6.46
N ASP A 233 -8.72 26.40 -5.95
CA ASP A 233 -8.92 26.60 -4.51
C ASP A 233 -9.12 25.27 -3.75
N GLU A 234 -9.73 24.27 -4.40
CA GLU A 234 -9.88 22.93 -3.85
C GLU A 234 -8.53 22.23 -3.63
N VAL A 235 -7.60 22.36 -4.59
CA VAL A 235 -6.25 21.78 -4.49
C VAL A 235 -5.43 22.54 -3.46
N TRP A 236 -5.61 23.85 -3.34
CA TRP A 236 -5.01 24.67 -2.27
C TRP A 236 -5.47 24.22 -0.88
N ALA A 237 -6.78 24.10 -0.67
CA ALA A 237 -7.35 23.61 0.59
C ALA A 237 -6.88 22.18 0.91
N PHE A 238 -6.81 21.32 -0.12
CA PHE A 238 -6.26 19.97 0.01
C PHE A 238 -4.79 20.00 0.43
N ALA A 239 -3.95 20.83 -0.18
CA ALA A 239 -2.54 20.93 0.19
C ALA A 239 -2.35 21.48 1.61
N ALA A 240 -3.12 22.48 2.00
CA ALA A 240 -3.13 23.05 3.35
C ALA A 240 -3.55 22.02 4.40
N HIS A 241 -4.55 21.18 4.12
CA HIS A 241 -4.94 20.05 4.98
C HIS A 241 -3.78 19.04 5.18
N TYR A 242 -2.88 18.93 4.21
CA TYR A 242 -1.67 18.12 4.32
C TYR A 242 -0.51 18.84 5.04
N GLY A 243 -0.72 20.05 5.56
CA GLY A 243 0.24 20.80 6.36
C GLY A 243 1.30 21.53 5.55
N LEU A 244 1.05 21.76 4.25
CA LEU A 244 1.89 22.64 3.43
C LEU A 244 1.47 24.09 3.66
N SER A 245 2.44 24.97 3.83
CA SER A 245 2.25 26.41 3.89
C SER A 245 2.04 26.99 2.48
N GLY A 246 1.39 28.15 2.37
CA GLY A 246 1.17 28.83 1.09
C GLY A 246 2.40 28.91 0.16
N PRO A 247 3.58 29.37 0.62
CA PRO A 247 4.77 29.40 -0.23
C PRO A 247 5.28 28.00 -0.63
N GLU A 248 5.09 26.96 0.20
CA GLU A 248 5.43 25.59 -0.19
C GLU A 248 4.48 25.04 -1.26
N ILE A 249 3.19 25.41 -1.20
CA ILE A 249 2.20 25.05 -2.21
C ILE A 249 2.59 25.67 -3.57
N GLU A 250 3.02 26.94 -3.58
CA GLU A 250 3.51 27.61 -4.80
C GLU A 250 4.75 26.94 -5.38
N GLN A 251 5.70 26.52 -4.52
CA GLN A 251 6.89 25.77 -4.95
C GLN A 251 6.51 24.42 -5.56
N GLU A 252 5.57 23.69 -4.97
CA GLU A 252 5.08 22.43 -5.53
C GLU A 252 4.34 22.63 -6.86
N GLN A 253 3.58 23.73 -6.99
CA GLN A 253 2.96 24.10 -8.26
C GLN A 253 4.02 24.36 -9.34
N ALA A 254 5.10 25.09 -9.02
CA ALA A 254 6.19 25.35 -9.96
C ALA A 254 6.90 24.06 -10.39
N LYS A 255 7.24 23.18 -9.43
CA LYS A 255 7.84 21.86 -9.73
C LYS A 255 6.95 21.02 -10.65
N LEU A 256 5.64 21.02 -10.40
CA LEU A 256 4.69 20.28 -11.23
C LEU A 256 4.65 20.82 -12.66
N LYS A 257 4.71 22.16 -12.84
CA LYS A 257 4.77 22.79 -14.18
C LYS A 257 6.03 22.39 -14.94
N ASP A 258 7.20 22.48 -14.31
CA ASP A 258 8.47 22.11 -14.94
C ASP A 258 8.52 20.62 -15.30
N TRP A 259 8.00 19.78 -14.40
CA TRP A 259 7.86 18.35 -14.66
C TRP A 259 6.92 18.07 -15.82
N ALA A 260 5.74 18.71 -15.88
CA ALA A 260 4.79 18.52 -16.97
C ALA A 260 5.38 18.94 -18.32
N LYS A 261 6.10 20.08 -18.35
CA LYS A 261 6.77 20.61 -19.54
C LYS A 261 7.89 19.69 -20.03
N SER A 262 8.70 19.16 -19.14
CA SER A 262 9.80 18.25 -19.50
C SER A 262 9.33 16.86 -19.93
N THR A 263 8.25 16.34 -19.34
CA THR A 263 7.78 14.97 -19.63
C THR A 263 6.83 14.91 -20.83
N GLY A 264 6.18 16.03 -21.19
CA GLY A 264 5.19 16.08 -22.28
C GLY A 264 3.95 15.22 -22.06
N ARG A 265 3.64 14.88 -20.80
CA ARG A 265 2.50 14.01 -20.47
C ARG A 265 1.19 14.81 -20.48
N ARG A 266 0.13 14.17 -20.99
CA ARG A 266 -1.21 14.74 -21.13
C ARG A 266 -2.17 14.09 -20.14
N TYR A 267 -2.97 14.89 -19.46
CA TYR A 267 -3.95 14.43 -18.48
C TYR A 267 -5.33 14.99 -18.81
N ALA A 268 -6.38 14.25 -18.47
CA ALA A 268 -7.76 14.71 -18.66
C ALA A 268 -8.22 15.67 -17.56
N ASP A 269 -7.58 15.62 -16.41
CA ASP A 269 -7.86 16.46 -15.23
C ASP A 269 -6.53 16.70 -14.50
N TRP A 270 -6.01 17.91 -14.63
CA TRP A 270 -4.74 18.31 -14.02
C TRP A 270 -4.86 18.53 -12.51
N ASP A 271 -6.05 18.87 -11.99
CA ASP A 271 -6.29 19.07 -10.56
C ASP A 271 -6.34 17.73 -9.81
N ALA A 272 -6.94 16.70 -10.42
CA ALA A 272 -6.86 15.34 -9.91
C ALA A 272 -5.41 14.82 -9.87
N PHE A 273 -4.61 15.16 -10.89
CA PHE A 273 -3.19 14.82 -10.91
C PHE A 273 -2.41 15.56 -9.81
N ALA A 274 -2.65 16.86 -9.63
CA ALA A 274 -2.01 17.67 -8.59
C ALA A 274 -2.26 17.13 -7.18
N ARG A 275 -3.50 16.71 -6.87
CA ARG A 275 -3.81 16.07 -5.58
C ARG A 275 -3.00 14.80 -5.34
N ASN A 276 -2.82 13.96 -6.38
CA ASN A 276 -1.97 12.78 -6.29
C ASN A 276 -0.48 13.12 -6.15
N TRP A 277 -0.01 14.17 -6.84
CA TRP A 277 1.35 14.69 -6.71
C TRP A 277 1.67 15.08 -5.27
N ILE A 278 0.82 15.91 -4.65
CA ILE A 278 0.96 16.37 -3.26
C ILE A 278 0.98 15.20 -2.27
N ARG A 279 0.09 14.19 -2.43
CA ARG A 279 0.09 13.00 -1.58
C ARG A 279 1.42 12.24 -1.63
N ASN A 280 1.98 12.09 -2.83
CA ASN A 280 3.22 11.34 -3.03
C ASN A 280 4.45 12.13 -2.56
N ASP A 281 4.47 13.45 -2.73
CA ASP A 281 5.63 14.25 -2.34
C ASP A 281 5.79 14.36 -0.80
N LYS A 282 4.69 14.37 -0.04
CA LYS A 282 4.76 14.30 1.43
C LYS A 282 5.43 13.02 1.94
N SER A 283 5.29 11.90 1.23
CA SER A 283 6.03 10.67 1.60
C SER A 283 7.54 10.82 1.44
N ARG A 284 8.01 11.75 0.59
CA ARG A 284 9.41 12.15 0.48
C ARG A 284 9.78 13.15 1.57
N LEU A 285 8.94 14.15 1.84
CA LEU A 285 9.19 15.14 2.89
C LEU A 285 9.22 14.53 4.31
N GLN A 286 8.37 13.54 4.61
CA GLN A 286 8.43 12.80 5.88
C GLN A 286 9.73 12.01 6.04
N ARG A 287 10.33 11.51 4.94
CA ARG A 287 11.67 10.89 4.99
C ARG A 287 12.77 11.91 5.26
N VAL A 288 12.65 13.12 4.69
CA VAL A 288 13.62 14.20 4.90
C VAL A 288 13.54 14.75 6.34
N ARG A 289 12.33 15.01 6.86
CA ARG A 289 12.14 15.44 8.26
C ARG A 289 12.54 14.37 9.27
N GLY A 290 12.25 13.09 9.00
CA GLY A 290 12.69 11.97 9.84
C GLY A 290 14.21 11.83 9.91
N ASN A 291 14.94 12.12 8.83
CA ASN A 291 16.40 12.09 8.83
C ASN A 291 17.02 13.34 9.50
N ALA A 292 16.44 14.53 9.28
CA ALA A 292 16.95 15.76 9.89
C ALA A 292 16.82 15.79 11.43
N GLN A 293 15.81 15.11 11.99
CA GLN A 293 15.63 15.00 13.43
C GLN A 293 16.60 13.98 14.08
N GLY A 294 17.17 13.06 13.29
CA GLY A 294 18.25 12.15 13.72
C GLY A 294 19.61 12.85 13.81
N ASP A 295 19.93 13.74 12.86
CA ASP A 295 21.19 14.50 12.87
C ASP A 295 21.23 15.61 13.93
N ALA A 296 20.06 16.19 14.29
CA ALA A 296 20.00 17.23 15.33
C ALA A 296 20.23 16.69 16.76
N MET A 297 19.96 15.42 17.04
CA MET A 297 20.23 14.79 18.35
C MET A 297 21.69 14.32 18.48
N ALA A 298 22.40 14.07 17.38
CA ALA A 298 23.81 13.70 17.41
C ALA A 298 24.75 14.88 17.73
N GLY A 299 24.25 16.12 17.66
CA GLY A 299 25.03 17.34 17.93
C GLY A 299 25.08 17.78 19.39
N LEU A 300 24.24 17.24 20.29
CA LEU A 300 24.16 17.68 21.69
C LEU A 300 24.98 16.84 22.69
N GLU A 301 25.51 15.68 22.30
CA GLU A 301 26.36 14.86 23.18
C GLU A 301 27.86 15.24 23.16
N SER A 302 28.28 16.22 22.34
CA SER A 302 29.69 16.58 22.18
C SER A 302 30.21 17.72 23.08
N TYR A 303 29.40 18.31 23.96
CA TYR A 303 29.81 19.44 24.83
C TYR A 303 29.91 19.10 26.33
N GLY A 304 30.25 17.85 26.66
CA GLY A 304 30.64 17.43 28.02
C GLY A 304 32.16 17.48 28.25
N GLY A 305 32.77 18.65 28.04
CA GLY A 305 34.20 18.88 28.26
C GLY A 305 34.57 18.94 29.75
N ARG A 306 35.44 18.02 30.16
CA ARG A 306 36.13 17.90 31.45
C ARG A 306 36.55 19.24 32.06
N GLY A 307 36.11 19.49 33.29
CA GLY A 307 36.79 20.37 34.23
C GLY A 307 37.70 19.54 35.14
N HIS A 308 39.01 19.59 34.89
CA HIS A 308 40.05 19.34 35.88
C HIS A 308 40.47 20.70 36.46
N GLY A 309 40.68 20.76 37.78
CA GLY A 309 41.28 21.91 38.46
C GLY A 309 40.49 22.32 39.69
#